data_AF-A0A8T4UDW9-F1
#
_entry.id   AF-A0A8T4UDW9-F1
#
_cell.length_a   1.000
_cell.length_b   1.000
_cell.length_c   1.000
_cell.angle_alpha   90.00
_cell.angle_beta   90.00
_cell.angle_gamma   90.00
#
_symmetry.space_group_name_H-M   'P 1'
#
loop_
_entity.id
_entity.type
_entity.pdbx_description
1 polymer ?
#
loop_
_entity_poly.entity_id
_entity_poly.type
_entity_poly.pdbx_seq_one_letter_code
_entity_poly.pdbx_strand_id
1 'polypeptide(L)'
;MPRIEPTDLMSKVRICFPRPLGLDETKSLLKYIVLNLPASISYHIKQHISLGLNNNGKGIIEELGTFTIGGNITRVDKSFTFDSFEMVSSFLEDYPRCSAIQFQLTPGWDYTEYRPEVRKLWDATRKVVANYFEDQKKSRKA
;
A
#
# COMPACT_ATOMS: atom_id res chain seq x y z
N MET A 1 11.86 -13.77 26.49
CA MET A 1 10.85 -12.92 25.84
C MET A 1 9.99 -13.80 24.95
N PRO A 2 8.67 -13.93 25.20
CA PRO A 2 7.81 -14.72 24.34
C PRO A 2 7.75 -14.09 22.94
N ARG A 3 7.92 -14.90 21.90
CA ARG A 3 7.65 -14.51 20.51
C ARG A 3 6.15 -14.22 20.42
N ILE A 4 5.80 -12.96 20.21
CA ILE A 4 4.44 -12.57 19.87
C ILE A 4 4.24 -13.05 18.42
N GLU A 5 3.57 -14.19 18.25
CA GLU A 5 3.01 -14.63 16.97
C GLU A 5 2.31 -13.42 16.34
N PRO A 6 2.49 -13.12 15.04
CA PRO A 6 1.74 -12.04 14.40
C PRO A 6 0.26 -12.26 14.70
N THR A 7 -0.33 -11.35 15.47
CA THR A 7 -1.75 -11.42 15.83
C THR A 7 -2.55 -11.60 14.55
N ASP A 8 -3.52 -12.52 14.54
CA ASP A 8 -4.40 -12.84 13.39
C ASP A 8 -4.86 -11.55 12.65
N LEU A 9 -5.09 -10.49 13.42
CA LEU A 9 -5.39 -9.14 12.96
C LEU A 9 -4.43 -8.55 11.92
N MET A 10 -3.10 -8.68 12.09
CA MET A 10 -2.12 -8.13 11.14
C MET A 10 -2.30 -8.73 9.75
N SER A 11 -2.64 -10.02 9.67
CA SER A 11 -2.92 -10.68 8.39
C SER A 11 -4.20 -10.16 7.72
N LYS A 12 -5.17 -9.69 8.52
CA LYS A 12 -6.45 -9.15 8.05
C LYS A 12 -6.33 -7.70 7.56
N VAL A 13 -5.51 -6.88 8.20
CA VAL A 13 -5.35 -5.46 7.82
C VAL A 13 -4.25 -5.22 6.81
N ARG A 14 -3.31 -6.16 6.68
CA ARG A 14 -2.23 -6.07 5.71
C ARG A 14 -2.54 -6.89 4.46
N ILE A 15 -2.48 -6.24 3.30
CA ILE A 15 -2.62 -6.85 1.99
C ILE A 15 -1.23 -6.88 1.34
N CYS A 16 -0.52 -7.99 1.51
CA CYS A 16 0.78 -8.21 0.88
C CYS A 16 0.66 -8.38 -0.63
N PHE A 17 1.60 -7.79 -1.36
CA PHE A 17 1.71 -7.94 -2.81
C PHE A 17 2.53 -9.18 -3.16
N PRO A 18 2.23 -9.89 -4.26
CA PRO A 18 3.04 -10.99 -4.75
C PRO A 18 4.47 -10.59 -5.16
N ARG A 19 4.66 -9.31 -5.48
CA ARG A 19 5.97 -8.69 -5.76
C ARG A 19 5.95 -7.23 -5.33
N PRO A 20 7.11 -6.64 -4.98
CA PRO A 20 7.18 -5.21 -4.73
C PRO A 20 6.80 -4.38 -5.96
N LEU A 21 6.15 -3.25 -5.72
CA LEU A 21 5.71 -2.30 -6.75
C LEU A 21 6.54 -1.03 -6.68
N GLY A 22 6.97 -0.53 -7.84
CA GLY A 22 7.51 0.83 -7.96
C GLY A 22 6.41 1.89 -7.88
N LEU A 23 6.78 3.16 -7.76
CA LEU A 23 5.84 4.28 -7.57
C LEU A 23 4.69 4.30 -8.59
N ASP A 24 5.00 4.16 -9.88
CA ASP A 24 3.99 4.25 -10.94
C ASP A 24 3.10 3.00 -11.01
N GLU A 25 3.63 1.83 -10.68
CA GLU A 25 2.84 0.61 -10.52
C GLU A 25 1.89 0.75 -9.31
N THR A 26 2.36 1.32 -8.20
CA THR A 26 1.51 1.58 -7.03
C THR A 26 0.39 2.57 -7.35
N LYS A 27 0.69 3.66 -8.08
CA LYS A 27 -0.36 4.58 -8.58
C LYS A 27 -1.36 3.86 -9.48
N SER A 28 -0.88 2.96 -10.35
CA SER A 28 -1.73 2.17 -11.24
C SER A 28 -2.63 1.21 -10.46
N LEU A 29 -2.11 0.57 -9.41
CA LEU A 29 -2.89 -0.25 -8.49
C LEU A 29 -3.98 0.58 -7.79
N LEU A 30 -3.66 1.77 -7.27
CA LEU A 30 -4.65 2.63 -6.62
C LEU A 30 -5.77 3.05 -7.57
N LYS A 31 -5.44 3.39 -8.83
CA LYS A 31 -6.44 3.66 -9.89
C LYS A 31 -7.30 2.42 -10.17
N TYR A 32 -6.68 1.24 -10.27
CA TYR A 32 -7.40 -0.01 -10.48
C TYR A 32 -8.37 -0.30 -9.32
N ILE A 33 -7.97 -0.01 -8.07
CA ILE A 33 -8.86 -0.13 -6.91
C ILE A 33 -10.09 0.76 -7.07
N VAL A 34 -9.92 2.04 -7.39
CA VAL A 34 -11.05 2.98 -7.59
C VAL A 34 -11.98 2.54 -8.73
N LEU A 35 -11.44 1.95 -9.80
CA LEU A 35 -12.25 1.49 -10.93
C LEU A 35 -13.06 0.22 -10.63
N ASN A 36 -12.55 -0.65 -9.75
CA ASN A 36 -13.12 -1.97 -9.48
C ASN A 36 -13.78 -2.10 -8.10
N LEU A 37 -13.69 -1.05 -7.28
CA LEU A 37 -14.36 -0.90 -6.01
C LEU A 37 -15.04 0.48 -6.04
N PRO A 38 -16.35 0.60 -5.72
CA PRO A 38 -17.02 1.90 -5.66
C PRO A 38 -16.51 2.71 -4.44
N ALA A 39 -15.27 3.18 -4.53
CA ALA A 39 -14.55 3.85 -3.47
C ALA A 39 -13.77 5.05 -4.05
N SER A 40 -13.66 6.10 -3.24
CA SER A 40 -12.77 7.22 -3.46
C SER A 40 -11.49 7.00 -2.67
N ILE A 41 -10.33 7.25 -3.28
CA ILE A 41 -9.03 7.19 -2.62
C ILE A 41 -8.40 8.57 -2.67
N SER A 42 -8.07 9.12 -1.50
CA SER A 42 -7.24 10.30 -1.36
C SER A 42 -5.92 9.89 -0.74
N TYR A 43 -4.80 10.17 -1.39
CA TYR A 43 -3.48 9.75 -0.91
C TYR A 43 -2.43 10.84 -1.14
N HIS A 44 -1.36 10.78 -0.36
CA HIS A 44 -0.20 11.63 -0.46
C HIS A 44 1.05 10.76 -0.62
N ILE A 45 2.05 11.31 -1.31
CA ILE A 45 3.36 10.68 -1.48
C ILE A 45 4.38 11.59 -0.79
N LYS A 46 5.15 11.03 0.13
CA LYS A 46 6.34 11.68 0.70
C LYS A 46 7.55 11.04 0.07
N GLN A 47 8.44 11.83 -0.50
CA GLN A 47 9.66 11.36 -1.15
C GLN A 47 10.86 12.01 -0.49
N HIS A 48 11.87 11.21 -0.16
CA HIS A 48 13.16 11.67 0.32
C HIS A 48 14.16 11.60 -0.83
N ILE A 49 14.82 12.72 -1.12
CA ILE A 49 15.83 12.84 -2.18
C ILE A 49 17.09 13.39 -1.52
N SER A 50 18.21 12.72 -1.74
CA SER A 50 19.53 13.19 -1.28
C SER A 50 20.27 13.78 -2.47
N LEU A 51 20.79 15.00 -2.30
CA LEU A 51 21.60 15.68 -3.31
C LEU A 51 23.03 15.80 -2.80
N GLY A 52 23.98 15.29 -3.56
CA GLY A 52 25.40 15.35 -3.26
C GLY A 52 26.20 16.00 -4.40
N LEU A 53 27.43 16.40 -4.12
CA LEU A 53 28.41 16.70 -5.16
C LEU A 53 29.10 15.42 -5.59
N ASN A 54 29.37 15.26 -6.88
CA ASN A 54 30.19 14.15 -7.35
C ASN A 54 31.63 14.27 -6.80
N ASN A 55 32.35 13.15 -6.78
CA ASN A 55 33.71 13.07 -6.22
C ASN A 55 34.71 14.06 -6.84
N ASN A 56 34.41 14.62 -8.01
CA ASN A 56 35.26 15.55 -8.73
C ASN A 56 34.85 17.03 -8.50
N GLY A 57 33.82 17.29 -7.68
CA GLY A 57 33.24 18.62 -7.44
C GLY A 57 32.61 19.26 -8.68
N LYS A 58 32.38 18.49 -9.75
CA LYS A 58 31.91 18.95 -11.07
C LYS A 58 30.63 18.24 -11.47
N GLY A 59 29.62 18.25 -10.61
CA GLY A 59 28.29 17.70 -10.89
C GLY A 59 27.50 17.42 -9.62
N ILE A 60 26.18 17.46 -9.76
CA ILE A 60 25.24 17.06 -8.71
C ILE A 60 24.92 15.58 -8.92
N ILE A 61 25.02 14.78 -7.87
CA ILE A 61 24.48 13.42 -7.81
C ILE A 61 23.13 13.53 -7.11
N GLU A 62 22.09 13.02 -7.77
CA GLU A 62 20.77 12.85 -7.18
C GLU A 62 20.58 11.38 -6.80
N GLU A 63 20.47 11.11 -5.51
CA GLU A 63 20.15 9.78 -4.99
C GLU A 63 18.68 9.76 -4.55
N LEU A 64 17.90 8.99 -5.29
CA LEU A 64 16.51 8.69 -4.93
C LEU A 64 16.52 7.86 -3.65
N GLY A 65 16.10 8.47 -2.54
CA GLY A 65 15.95 7.82 -1.25
C GLY A 65 14.65 7.03 -1.17
N THR A 66 14.00 7.08 0.00
CA THR A 66 12.75 6.36 0.24
C THR A 66 11.54 7.17 -0.22
N PHE A 67 10.45 6.49 -0.59
CA PHE A 67 9.14 7.13 -0.66
C PHE A 67 8.14 6.39 0.23
N THR A 68 7.19 7.14 0.77
CA THR A 68 6.08 6.63 1.58
C THR A 68 4.79 7.11 0.96
N ILE A 69 3.82 6.22 0.85
CA ILE A 69 2.49 6.54 0.34
C ILE A 69 1.50 6.25 1.47
N GLY A 70 0.68 7.22 1.81
CA GLY A 70 -0.37 7.06 2.80
C GLY A 70 -1.63 7.78 2.34
N GLY A 71 -2.79 7.37 2.83
CA GLY A 71 -4.04 7.93 2.37
C GLY A 71 -5.25 7.41 3.12
N ASN A 72 -6.41 7.73 2.56
CA ASN A 72 -7.72 7.27 3.01
C ASN A 72 -8.45 6.65 1.83
N ILE A 73 -9.20 5.59 2.11
CA ILE A 73 -10.15 4.99 1.18
C ILE A 73 -11.56 5.10 1.78
N THR A 74 -12.50 5.61 1.00
CA THR A 74 -13.89 5.83 1.42
C THR A 74 -14.83 5.22 0.40
N ARG A 75 -15.77 4.37 0.82
CA ARG A 75 -16.80 3.85 -0.09
C ARG A 75 -17.74 4.96 -0.55
N VAL A 76 -17.98 5.04 -1.85
CA VAL A 76 -18.87 6.04 -2.46
C VAL A 76 -20.33 5.71 -2.18
N ASP A 77 -20.70 4.43 -2.18
CA ASP A 77 -22.05 3.96 -1.88
C ASP A 77 -22.39 4.00 -0.39
N LYS A 78 -21.38 4.16 0.47
CA LYS A 78 -21.51 4.19 1.93
C LYS A 78 -20.52 5.20 2.52
N SER A 79 -20.89 6.48 2.50
CA SER A 79 -20.06 7.62 2.92
C SER A 79 -19.45 7.50 4.32
N PHE A 80 -20.02 6.69 5.22
CA PHE A 80 -19.48 6.43 6.58
C PHE A 80 -18.52 5.24 6.68
N THR A 81 -18.24 4.56 5.56
CA THR A 81 -17.31 3.43 5.49
C THR A 81 -15.99 3.91 4.88
N PHE A 82 -15.05 4.26 5.75
CA PHE A 82 -13.72 4.70 5.36
C PHE A 82 -12.66 4.13 6.29
N ASP A 83 -11.42 4.09 5.80
CA ASP A 83 -10.26 3.80 6.63
C ASP A 83 -8.99 4.42 6.04
N SER A 84 -8.03 4.69 6.92
CA SER A 84 -6.69 5.14 6.56
C SER A 84 -5.82 3.95 6.16
N PHE A 85 -4.89 4.16 5.24
CA PHE A 85 -3.90 3.17 4.87
C PHE A 85 -2.51 3.79 4.69
N GLU A 86 -1.51 2.94 4.81
CA GLU A 86 -0.13 3.20 4.42
C GLU A 86 0.40 2.08 3.51
N MET A 87 1.28 2.43 2.58
CA MET A 87 2.02 1.46 1.81
C MET A 87 3.26 1.03 2.62
N VAL A 88 3.40 -0.27 2.82
CA VAL A 88 4.56 -0.83 3.53
C VAL A 88 5.75 -0.86 2.57
N SER A 89 6.86 -0.25 2.98
CA SER A 89 8.08 -0.22 2.18
C SER A 89 8.71 -1.62 2.04
N SER A 90 9.42 -1.84 0.93
CA SER A 90 10.25 -3.01 0.68
C SER A 90 11.70 -2.57 0.55
N PHE A 91 12.61 -3.22 1.28
CA PHE A 91 14.05 -2.94 1.24
C PHE A 91 14.84 -4.00 0.46
N LEU A 92 14.15 -4.77 -0.41
CA LEU A 92 14.75 -5.88 -1.14
C LEU A 92 15.65 -5.46 -2.31
N GLU A 93 15.68 -4.16 -2.69
CA GLU A 93 16.43 -3.66 -3.85
C GLU A 93 16.92 -2.22 -3.62
N ASP A 94 17.82 -1.75 -4.49
CA ASP A 94 18.41 -0.39 -4.47
C ASP A 94 17.40 0.73 -4.76
N TYR A 95 16.17 0.39 -5.16
CA TYR A 95 15.11 1.34 -5.47
C TYR A 95 13.96 1.23 -4.46
N PRO A 96 13.38 2.36 -4.02
CA PRO A 96 12.23 2.35 -3.13
C PRO A 96 11.04 1.65 -3.79
N ARG A 97 10.44 0.69 -3.09
CA ARG A 97 9.27 -0.06 -3.55
C ARG A 97 8.28 -0.29 -2.42
N CYS A 98 7.03 -0.57 -2.76
CA CYS A 98 5.99 -0.95 -1.81
C CYS A 98 5.73 -2.46 -1.87
N SER A 99 5.65 -3.13 -0.71
CA SER A 99 5.37 -4.57 -0.60
C SER A 99 3.96 -4.90 -0.13
N ALA A 100 3.21 -3.94 0.42
CA ALA A 100 1.86 -4.16 0.91
C ALA A 100 1.07 -2.85 1.04
N ILE A 101 -0.26 -2.97 1.15
CA ILE A 101 -1.14 -1.96 1.76
C ILE A 101 -1.40 -2.40 3.20
N GLN A 102 -1.32 -1.50 4.16
CA GLN A 102 -1.68 -1.74 5.55
C GLN A 102 -2.72 -0.72 5.99
N PHE A 103 -3.86 -1.21 6.45
CA PHE A 103 -4.89 -0.37 7.07
C PHE A 103 -4.51 -0.01 8.51
N GLN A 104 -4.98 1.16 8.96
CA GLN A 104 -4.68 1.66 10.29
C GLN A 104 -5.29 0.75 11.37
N LEU A 105 -4.49 0.49 12.41
CA LEU A 105 -4.90 -0.27 13.57
C LEU A 105 -5.06 0.62 14.79
N THR A 106 -6.10 0.34 15.59
CA THR A 106 -6.21 0.82 16.95
C THR A 106 -5.49 -0.15 17.88
N PRO A 107 -4.46 0.31 18.65
CA PRO A 107 -3.76 -0.56 19.60
C PRO A 107 -4.72 -1.18 20.62
N GLY A 108 -4.55 -2.48 20.87
CA GLY A 108 -5.36 -3.24 21.83
C GLY A 108 -6.72 -3.70 21.31
N TRP A 109 -7.09 -3.36 20.07
CA TRP A 109 -8.32 -3.87 19.45
C TRP A 109 -8.09 -5.18 18.71
N ASP A 110 -9.02 -6.11 18.82
CA ASP A 110 -9.16 -7.31 18.03
C ASP A 110 -9.95 -7.07 16.72
N TYR A 111 -9.84 -8.01 15.77
CA TYR A 111 -10.51 -7.90 14.47
C TYR A 111 -12.02 -7.70 14.58
N THR A 112 -12.69 -8.37 15.52
CA THR A 112 -14.15 -8.28 15.70
C THR A 112 -14.63 -6.94 16.25
N GLU A 113 -13.75 -6.16 16.86
CA GLU A 113 -14.07 -4.83 17.41
C GLU A 113 -14.18 -3.76 16.31
N TYR A 114 -13.59 -4.02 15.14
CA TYR A 114 -13.79 -3.16 13.99
C TYR A 114 -15.20 -3.29 13.42
N ARG A 115 -15.78 -2.14 13.07
CA ARG A 115 -17.09 -2.06 12.41
C ARG A 115 -17.16 -3.03 11.24
N PRO A 116 -18.23 -3.84 11.11
CA PRO A 116 -18.37 -4.83 10.04
C PRO A 116 -18.13 -4.25 8.63
N GLU A 117 -18.50 -2.98 8.42
CA GLU A 117 -18.35 -2.28 7.16
C GLU A 117 -16.87 -2.02 6.80
N VAL A 118 -16.05 -1.69 7.81
CA VAL A 118 -14.60 -1.46 7.66
C VAL A 118 -13.92 -2.78 7.31
N ARG A 119 -14.28 -3.87 8.01
CA ARG A 119 -13.80 -5.22 7.67
C ARG A 119 -14.15 -5.64 6.24
N LYS A 120 -15.39 -5.39 5.83
CA LYS A 120 -15.85 -5.63 4.44
C LYS A 120 -15.09 -4.78 3.43
N LEU A 121 -14.72 -3.54 3.78
CA LEU A 121 -13.88 -2.70 2.95
C LEU A 121 -12.50 -3.33 2.76
N TRP A 122 -11.84 -3.78 3.83
CA TRP A 122 -10.54 -4.45 3.75
C TRP A 122 -10.58 -5.70 2.88
N ASP A 123 -11.59 -6.55 3.06
CA ASP A 123 -11.77 -7.77 2.26
C ASP A 123 -12.03 -7.46 0.78
N ALA A 124 -12.82 -6.43 0.49
CA ALA A 124 -13.09 -6.01 -0.87
C ALA A 124 -11.83 -5.44 -1.55
N THR A 125 -11.08 -4.58 -0.86
CA THR A 125 -9.79 -4.08 -1.34
C THR A 125 -8.81 -5.23 -1.59
N ARG A 126 -8.74 -6.22 -0.70
CA ARG A 126 -7.88 -7.41 -0.86
C ARG A 126 -8.21 -8.19 -2.13
N LYS A 127 -9.50 -8.44 -2.40
CA LYS A 127 -9.96 -9.11 -3.62
C LYS A 127 -9.56 -8.33 -4.87
N VAL A 128 -9.75 -7.01 -4.87
CA VAL A 128 -9.41 -6.15 -6.01
C VAL A 128 -7.90 -6.11 -6.24
N VAL A 129 -7.09 -6.04 -5.19
CA VAL A 129 -5.62 -6.12 -5.29
C VAL A 129 -5.20 -7.47 -5.88
N ALA A 130 -5.81 -8.58 -5.44
CA ALA A 130 -5.51 -9.90 -6.01
C ALA A 130 -5.83 -9.95 -7.51
N ASN A 131 -7.00 -9.44 -7.92
CA ASN A 131 -7.40 -9.38 -9.33
C ASN A 131 -6.42 -8.57 -10.18
N TYR A 132 -5.94 -7.42 -9.68
CA TYR A 132 -4.93 -6.61 -10.38
C TYR A 132 -3.68 -7.41 -10.75
N PHE A 133 -3.15 -8.20 -9.81
CA PHE A 133 -1.96 -9.02 -10.07
C PHE A 133 -2.24 -10.21 -10.99
N GLU A 134 -3.43 -10.81 -10.92
CA GLU A 134 -3.82 -11.88 -11.84
C GLU A 134 -3.99 -11.38 -13.27
N ASP A 135 -4.58 -10.19 -13.47
CA ASP A 135 -4.72 -9.59 -14.80
C ASP A 135 -3.35 -9.25 -15.42
N GLN A 136 -2.44 -8.69 -14.62
CA GLN A 136 -1.06 -8.44 -15.05
C GLN A 136 -0.31 -9.72 -15.47
N LYS A 137 -0.55 -10.84 -14.80
CA LYS A 137 0.04 -12.14 -15.19
C LYS A 137 -0.50 -12.63 -16.54
N LYS A 138 -1.79 -12.41 -16.83
CA LYS A 138 -2.40 -12.78 -18.11
C LYS A 138 -1.85 -11.94 -19.26
N SER A 139 -1.77 -10.63 -19.09
CA SER A 139 -1.26 -9.72 -20.13
C SER A 139 0.21 -9.93 -20.49
N ARG A 140 1.02 -10.52 -19.61
CA ARG A 140 2.43 -10.86 -19.89
C ARG A 140 2.62 -12.17 -20.64
N LYS A 141 1.59 -13.00 -20.74
CA LYS A 141 1.61 -14.29 -21.44
C LYS A 141 0.99 -14.23 -22.84
N ALA A 142 0.29 -13.14 -23.15
CA ALA A 142 -0.27 -12.85 -24.46
C ALA A 142 0.76 -12.04 -25.27
#